data_AF-A0A815RGP4-F1
#
_entry.id   AF-A0A815RGP4-F1
#
_cell.length_a   1.000
_cell.length_b   1.000
_cell.length_c   1.000
_cell.angle_alpha   90.00
_cell.angle_beta   90.00
_cell.angle_gamma   90.00
#
_symmetry.space_group_name_H-M   'P 1'
#
loop_
_entity.id
_entity.type
_entity.pdbx_description
1 polymer ?
#
loop_
_entity_poly.entity_id
_entity_poly.type
_entity_poly.pdbx_seq_one_letter_code
_entity_poly.pdbx_strand_id
1 'polypeptide(L)'
;MSHQPYLTTSRAQCTRVNHKKYTTNSIQRWHNDNKENLTLNDFTLIDCQQYHLRVQNGLNNTLNTSINCYYAAIPYEVIKELKNNDKPFDITHSSLPCQREKTLTQIIILTYLTSASISLPVDNTNNQHNIGTRMMSSIMILMIYYLHFLLEIKRLYESQDTAFSNDISLHQIQEKINEADLLGPSDDQSAWTCTGNMNYESEWHQRTCTFKNICYNKTRKVFQFYRRPGSIKTPILFEPKLGHIYDFNINNHGFVNLVARGSMHQAWGPTIIEEWLPSANEAHYLEHVHVLFMHWHVSYNPGHIIWEDIASTYFAMIRLNEYDRNAVLLEYRNFPKIGDQFYQMYQNIVPAFAAKVDSLFHYTNSFSSPLVCFQTLVAGGAKSMFSIGNERYTHGKERLLYDYRTAILQYHGVNISDLPSRHRIVLVNKTEAKRRSLRAISNLVEVKNFIKLTYPQIQLDVIDWTKYTFTQQMHELYKTTILITPCGGISTIIPFLPKGTHTIVMDFYVNKEAYLKGERYQIGESGSMDGAFLNYFPHIRKLYYQVRSAKDYVFDFPGASNTRHDASIIINMTRLKELIDVALDESNISPIN
;
A
#
# COMPACT_ATOMS: atom_id res chain seq x y z
N MET A 1 23.08 57.75 -13.89
CA MET A 1 23.53 56.80 -14.93
C MET A 1 23.27 55.39 -14.41
N SER A 2 22.31 54.70 -15.04
CA SER A 2 21.84 53.37 -14.67
C SER A 2 22.69 52.27 -15.31
N HIS A 3 23.17 51.31 -14.52
CA HIS A 3 23.63 50.02 -15.06
C HIS A 3 22.54 48.98 -14.83
N GLN A 4 21.89 48.54 -15.91
CA GLN A 4 21.04 47.35 -15.91
C GLN A 4 21.92 46.09 -15.86
N PRO A 5 21.53 45.04 -15.13
CA PRO A 5 22.20 43.74 -15.23
C PRO A 5 21.83 43.07 -16.56
N TYR A 6 22.84 42.77 -17.38
CA TYR A 6 22.69 41.93 -18.57
C TYR A 6 22.67 40.45 -18.16
N LEU A 7 21.67 39.71 -18.63
CA LEU A 7 21.69 38.25 -18.68
C LEU A 7 22.54 37.81 -19.88
N THR A 8 23.64 37.10 -19.64
CA THR A 8 24.35 36.36 -20.69
C THR A 8 23.88 34.91 -20.71
N THR A 9 23.16 34.52 -21.75
CA THR A 9 22.84 33.11 -22.03
C THR A 9 24.04 32.46 -22.72
N SER A 10 24.69 31.50 -22.05
CA SER A 10 25.69 30.63 -22.69
C SER A 10 24.99 29.60 -23.60
N ARG A 11 25.46 29.47 -24.85
CA ARG A 11 25.05 28.40 -25.79
C ARG A 11 25.47 27.03 -25.26
N ALA A 12 24.55 26.06 -25.25
CA ALA A 12 24.87 24.66 -25.05
C ALA A 12 25.28 24.01 -26.38
N GLN A 13 26.38 23.26 -26.39
CA GLN A 13 26.77 22.37 -27.49
C GLN A 13 26.73 20.92 -27.00
N CYS A 14 26.02 20.05 -27.72
CA CYS A 14 26.06 18.61 -27.49
C CYS A 14 27.35 18.03 -28.08
N THR A 15 28.26 17.62 -27.21
CA THR A 15 29.48 16.91 -27.61
C THR A 15 29.36 15.44 -27.20
N ARG A 16 29.01 14.60 -28.18
CA ARG A 16 29.15 13.13 -28.22
C ARG A 16 27.96 12.28 -27.72
N VAL A 17 27.46 11.43 -28.62
CA VAL A 17 26.51 10.35 -28.36
C VAL A 17 27.29 9.05 -28.13
N ASN A 18 27.09 8.38 -26.99
CA ASN A 18 27.65 7.05 -26.75
C ASN A 18 26.58 5.98 -26.97
N HIS A 19 26.80 5.09 -27.94
CA HIS A 19 25.95 3.92 -28.15
C HIS A 19 26.28 2.83 -27.13
N LYS A 20 25.38 2.55 -26.17
CA LYS A 20 25.41 1.30 -25.38
C LYS A 20 24.42 0.30 -25.97
N LYS A 21 24.89 -0.92 -26.25
CA LYS A 21 24.03 -2.06 -26.59
C LYS A 21 23.36 -2.59 -25.33
N TYR A 22 22.03 -2.53 -25.28
CA TYR A 22 21.23 -3.16 -24.23
C TYR A 22 21.02 -4.65 -24.53
N THR A 23 20.92 -5.47 -23.49
CA THR A 23 20.72 -6.91 -23.62
C THR A 23 19.25 -7.23 -23.94
N THR A 24 19.06 -8.30 -24.71
CA THR A 24 17.77 -8.78 -25.27
C THR A 24 16.64 -8.92 -24.23
N ASN A 25 16.98 -9.21 -22.97
CA ASN A 25 15.99 -9.45 -21.90
C ASN A 25 15.23 -8.19 -21.43
N SER A 26 15.82 -7.00 -21.55
CA SER A 26 15.17 -5.75 -21.11
C SER A 26 14.09 -5.31 -22.11
N ILE A 27 14.34 -5.57 -23.39
CA ILE A 27 13.46 -5.23 -24.51
C ILE A 27 12.33 -6.26 -24.63
N GLN A 28 12.61 -7.55 -24.41
CA GLN A 28 11.59 -8.62 -24.37
C GLN A 28 10.51 -8.34 -23.31
N ARG A 29 10.89 -7.73 -22.18
CA ARG A 29 9.97 -7.41 -21.09
C ARG A 29 8.99 -6.30 -21.49
N TRP A 30 9.50 -5.23 -22.11
CA TRP A 30 8.68 -4.12 -22.62
C TRP A 30 7.73 -4.57 -23.75
N HIS A 31 8.18 -5.49 -24.62
CA HIS A 31 7.38 -6.05 -25.71
C HIS A 31 6.19 -6.87 -25.21
N ASN A 32 6.44 -7.74 -24.22
CA ASN A 32 5.39 -8.53 -23.58
C ASN A 32 4.34 -7.68 -22.84
N ASP A 33 4.74 -6.49 -22.36
CA ASP A 33 3.86 -5.61 -21.60
C ASP A 33 2.93 -4.75 -22.48
N ASN A 34 3.24 -4.56 -23.77
CA ASN A 34 2.50 -3.62 -24.64
C ASN A 34 1.76 -4.26 -25.84
N LYS A 35 1.88 -5.58 -26.08
CA LYS A 35 1.08 -6.34 -27.07
C LYS A 35 0.98 -5.73 -28.49
N GLU A 36 2.03 -5.11 -29.00
CA GLU A 36 2.09 -4.64 -30.39
C GLU A 36 3.09 -5.47 -31.21
N ASN A 37 2.72 -5.80 -32.46
CA ASN A 37 3.59 -6.50 -33.41
C ASN A 37 4.61 -5.53 -34.03
N LEU A 38 5.64 -5.14 -33.27
CA LEU A 38 6.77 -4.35 -33.77
C LEU A 38 8.06 -5.15 -33.68
N THR A 39 8.98 -4.99 -34.63
CA THR A 39 10.22 -5.79 -34.68
C THR A 39 11.38 -5.05 -34.03
N LEU A 40 12.42 -5.78 -33.62
CA LEU A 40 13.54 -5.27 -32.82
C LEU A 40 14.35 -4.12 -33.46
N ASN A 41 14.08 -3.77 -34.72
CA ASN A 41 14.85 -2.81 -35.52
C ASN A 41 14.26 -1.39 -35.53
N ASP A 42 13.11 -1.15 -34.90
CA ASP A 42 12.32 0.05 -35.17
C ASP A 42 12.65 1.27 -34.29
N PHE A 43 13.51 1.13 -33.26
CA PHE A 43 13.83 2.21 -32.31
C PHE A 43 15.31 2.27 -31.89
N THR A 44 15.80 3.49 -31.65
CA THR A 44 17.06 3.74 -30.93
C THR A 44 16.79 4.52 -29.65
N LEU A 45 17.25 4.00 -28.50
CA LEU A 45 17.25 4.72 -27.23
C LEU A 45 18.49 5.60 -27.14
N ILE A 46 18.30 6.91 -26.95
CA ILE A 46 19.39 7.86 -26.70
C ILE A 46 19.45 8.13 -25.19
N ASP A 47 20.64 7.93 -24.62
CA ASP A 47 20.95 8.29 -23.23
C ASP A 47 21.45 9.74 -23.21
N CYS A 48 20.64 10.65 -22.66
CA CYS A 48 21.02 12.04 -22.48
C CYS A 48 21.57 12.22 -21.07
N GLN A 49 22.86 12.54 -20.94
CA GLN A 49 23.46 12.75 -19.62
C GLN A 49 22.92 14.01 -18.92
N GLN A 50 22.92 13.91 -17.59
CA GLN A 50 22.45 14.88 -16.62
C GLN A 50 23.11 16.26 -16.80
N TYR A 51 22.32 17.33 -16.75
CA TYR A 51 22.84 18.70 -16.78
C TYR A 51 22.99 19.27 -15.37
N HIS A 52 24.10 19.98 -15.15
CA HIS A 52 24.29 20.83 -13.98
C HIS A 52 24.13 22.30 -14.38
N LEU A 53 23.12 22.96 -13.81
CA LEU A 53 22.93 24.39 -13.99
C LEU A 53 23.66 25.12 -12.86
N ARG A 54 24.61 25.97 -13.23
CA ARG A 54 25.30 26.90 -12.33
C ARG A 54 24.74 28.30 -12.53
N VAL A 55 24.13 28.86 -11.50
CA VAL A 55 23.72 30.27 -11.50
C VAL A 55 24.62 31.01 -10.53
N GLN A 56 25.36 31.99 -11.04
CA GLN A 56 26.10 32.96 -10.24
C GLN A 56 25.30 34.26 -10.21
N ASN A 57 24.90 34.69 -9.02
CA ASN A 57 24.49 36.08 -8.83
C ASN A 57 25.70 36.95 -8.47
N GLY A 58 25.58 38.26 -8.68
CA GLY A 58 26.65 39.26 -8.50
C GLY A 58 27.24 39.41 -7.09
N LEU A 59 27.03 38.44 -6.20
CA LEU A 59 27.58 38.32 -4.86
C LEU A 59 28.44 37.04 -4.69
N ASN A 60 28.89 36.41 -5.78
CA ASN A 60 29.77 35.22 -5.80
C ASN A 60 29.24 33.92 -5.16
N ASN A 61 27.98 33.86 -4.72
CA ASN A 61 27.37 32.60 -4.29
C ASN A 61 26.92 31.75 -5.49
N THR A 62 27.24 30.46 -5.44
CA THR A 62 26.94 29.49 -6.51
C THR A 62 25.87 28.52 -6.04
N LEU A 63 24.72 28.49 -6.72
CA LEU A 63 23.72 27.44 -6.51
C LEU A 63 23.82 26.39 -7.62
N ASN A 64 23.86 25.11 -7.24
CA ASN A 64 23.85 23.99 -8.17
C ASN A 64 22.51 23.27 -8.08
N THR A 65 21.84 23.08 -9.22
CA THR A 65 20.67 22.20 -9.32
C THR A 65 20.83 21.23 -10.49
N SER A 66 20.26 20.04 -10.35
CA SER A 66 20.25 18.98 -11.37
C SER A 66 18.83 18.73 -11.84
N ILE A 67 18.65 18.70 -13.16
CA ILE A 67 17.36 18.38 -13.81
C ILE A 67 17.54 17.05 -14.54
N ASN A 68 16.63 16.11 -14.30
CA ASN A 68 16.60 14.83 -15.01
C ASN A 68 15.57 14.91 -16.13
N CYS A 69 15.97 14.55 -17.35
CA CYS A 69 15.06 14.33 -18.47
C CYS A 69 14.87 12.83 -18.68
N TYR A 70 13.64 12.40 -18.97
CA TYR A 70 13.32 11.01 -19.30
C TYR A 70 13.43 10.75 -20.80
N TYR A 71 13.73 9.48 -21.13
CA TYR A 71 14.02 8.95 -22.48
C TYR A 71 13.01 9.37 -23.55
N ALA A 72 13.50 9.69 -24.75
CA ALA A 72 12.68 9.78 -25.96
C ALA A 72 12.97 8.57 -26.86
N ALA A 73 11.92 7.88 -27.29
CA ALA A 73 11.99 6.88 -28.36
C ALA A 73 11.80 7.60 -29.70
N ILE A 74 12.78 7.53 -30.59
CA ILE A 74 12.71 8.13 -31.93
C ILE A 74 12.60 6.99 -32.96
N PRO A 75 11.61 7.03 -33.89
CA PRO A 75 11.50 6.06 -34.97
C PRO A 75 12.73 6.06 -35.88
N TYR A 76 13.16 4.86 -36.31
CA TYR A 76 14.38 4.67 -37.13
C TYR A 76 14.41 5.51 -38.43
N GLU A 77 13.26 5.74 -39.06
CA GLU A 77 13.19 6.50 -40.32
C GLU A 77 13.52 7.99 -40.15
N VAL A 78 13.26 8.57 -38.98
CA VAL A 78 13.66 9.95 -38.64
C VAL A 78 15.18 10.04 -38.50
N ILE A 79 15.83 8.99 -37.98
CA ILE A 79 17.30 8.91 -37.87
C ILE A 79 17.96 8.71 -39.24
N LYS A 80 17.28 8.03 -40.17
CA LYS A 80 17.76 7.82 -41.55
C LYS A 80 17.79 9.12 -42.35
N GLU A 81 16.82 10.00 -42.13
CA GLU A 81 16.83 11.37 -42.67
C GLU A 81 17.94 12.23 -42.06
N LEU A 82 18.23 12.07 -40.77
CA LEU A 82 19.27 12.81 -40.05
C LEU A 82 20.70 12.37 -40.45
N LYS A 83 20.91 11.11 -40.84
CA LYS A 83 22.24 10.61 -41.27
C LYS A 83 22.64 11.04 -42.69
N ASN A 84 21.67 11.41 -43.53
CA ASN A 84 21.94 11.77 -44.92
C ASN A 84 22.18 13.27 -45.13
N ASN A 85 22.07 14.10 -44.09
CA ASN A 85 22.32 15.53 -44.15
C ASN A 85 23.39 15.93 -43.12
N ASP A 86 24.64 16.11 -43.56
CA ASP A 86 25.76 16.62 -42.75
C ASP A 86 25.58 18.12 -42.39
N LYS A 87 24.48 18.48 -41.70
CA LYS A 87 24.27 19.82 -41.14
C LYS A 87 23.87 19.74 -39.66
N PRO A 88 24.40 20.64 -38.81
CA PRO A 88 23.95 20.74 -37.42
C PRO A 88 22.48 21.16 -37.36
N PHE A 89 21.71 20.46 -36.54
CA PHE A 89 20.29 20.74 -36.31
C PHE A 89 20.14 21.99 -35.42
N ASP A 90 19.57 23.06 -35.98
CA ASP A 90 19.25 24.30 -35.26
C ASP A 90 17.74 24.35 -34.98
N ILE A 91 17.35 24.14 -33.72
CA ILE A 91 15.96 24.26 -33.28
C ILE A 91 15.71 25.72 -32.93
N THR A 92 15.55 26.57 -33.95
CA THR A 92 15.11 27.95 -33.73
C THR A 92 13.80 28.31 -34.42
N HIS A 93 13.28 27.48 -35.32
CA HIS A 93 11.96 27.73 -35.92
C HIS A 93 11.20 26.45 -36.24
N SER A 94 10.42 25.96 -35.28
CA SER A 94 9.19 25.21 -35.58
C SER A 94 8.03 25.84 -34.81
N SER A 95 7.13 26.44 -35.58
CA SER A 95 5.89 27.04 -35.11
C SER A 95 4.87 25.95 -34.80
N LEU A 96 4.65 25.69 -33.51
CA LEU A 96 3.43 25.06 -33.00
C LEU A 96 2.77 26.06 -32.03
N PRO A 97 1.44 26.29 -32.11
CA PRO A 97 0.80 27.41 -31.45
C PRO A 97 0.61 27.12 -29.96
N CYS A 98 1.55 27.60 -29.13
CA CYS A 98 1.37 27.68 -27.68
C CYS A 98 1.07 29.13 -27.28
N GLN A 99 -0.11 29.61 -27.65
CA GLN A 99 -0.66 30.87 -27.15
C GLN A 99 -1.73 30.58 -26.10
N ARG A 100 -1.33 30.09 -24.92
CA ARG A 100 -2.13 30.22 -23.68
C ARG A 100 -1.35 30.06 -22.37
N GLU A 101 -0.02 30.04 -22.39
CA GLU A 101 0.82 29.85 -21.19
C GLU A 101 1.68 31.06 -20.79
N LYS A 102 1.37 32.26 -21.28
CA LYS A 102 2.05 33.47 -20.79
C LYS A 102 1.59 33.86 -19.38
N THR A 103 0.32 33.61 -19.03
CA THR A 103 -0.24 34.03 -17.73
C THR A 103 0.18 33.10 -16.59
N LEU A 104 0.19 31.78 -16.81
CA LEU A 104 0.53 30.81 -15.77
C LEU A 104 2.04 30.81 -15.43
N THR A 105 2.88 30.96 -16.45
CA THR A 105 4.34 31.09 -16.28
C THR A 105 4.70 32.38 -15.54
N GLN A 106 4.00 33.49 -15.81
CA GLN A 106 4.17 34.73 -15.06
C GLN A 106 3.73 34.59 -13.59
N ILE A 107 2.63 33.87 -13.32
CA ILE A 107 2.14 33.61 -11.96
C ILE A 107 3.12 32.72 -11.17
N ILE A 108 3.68 31.67 -11.78
CA ILE A 108 4.65 30.77 -11.13
C ILE A 108 5.97 31.50 -10.84
N ILE A 109 6.48 32.29 -11.79
CA ILE A 109 7.71 33.08 -11.59
C ILE A 109 7.53 34.14 -10.49
N LEU A 110 6.37 34.82 -10.43
CA LEU A 110 6.08 35.80 -9.38
C LEU A 110 5.86 35.17 -7.98
N THR A 111 5.27 33.98 -7.91
CA THR A 111 5.07 33.23 -6.66
C THR A 111 6.41 32.68 -6.11
N TYR A 112 7.33 32.32 -7.00
CA TYR A 112 8.69 31.91 -6.63
C TYR A 112 9.56 33.10 -6.18
N LEU A 113 9.42 34.26 -6.84
CA LEU A 113 10.14 35.47 -6.45
C LEU A 113 9.67 36.05 -5.10
N THR A 114 8.37 35.91 -4.78
CA THR A 114 7.82 36.32 -3.48
C THR A 114 8.24 35.39 -2.34
N SER A 115 8.29 34.07 -2.56
CA SER A 115 8.77 33.10 -1.55
C SER A 115 10.29 33.17 -1.32
N ALA A 116 11.08 33.44 -2.37
CA ALA A 116 12.53 33.70 -2.25
C ALA A 116 12.85 35.01 -1.49
N SER A 117 11.96 36.01 -1.56
CA SER A 117 12.11 37.27 -0.83
C SER A 117 11.82 37.14 0.67
N ILE A 118 11.05 36.14 1.07
CA ILE A 118 10.67 35.85 2.47
C ILE A 118 11.73 34.99 3.18
N SER A 119 12.64 34.34 2.44
CA SER A 119 13.54 33.30 2.95
C SER A 119 15.02 33.72 3.07
N LEU A 120 15.33 35.02 3.04
CA LEU A 120 16.71 35.49 3.29
C LEU A 120 16.96 35.64 4.80
N PRO A 121 18.08 35.12 5.34
CA PRO A 121 18.43 35.33 6.74
C PRO A 121 18.78 36.81 6.95
N VAL A 122 18.17 37.42 7.98
CA VAL A 122 18.45 38.78 8.40
C VAL A 122 19.77 38.78 9.17
N ASP A 123 20.85 39.20 8.51
CA ASP A 123 22.05 39.63 9.23
C ASP A 123 21.87 41.04 9.78
N ASN A 124 22.47 41.24 10.94
CA ASN A 124 22.08 42.21 11.94
C ASN A 124 22.39 43.68 11.54
N THR A 125 21.54 44.57 12.05
CA THR A 125 21.65 46.05 12.17
C THR A 125 21.11 46.97 11.04
N ASN A 126 20.18 47.83 11.46
CA ASN A 126 19.77 49.14 10.90
C ASN A 126 18.89 49.25 9.65
N ASN A 127 17.86 48.41 9.47
CA ASN A 127 16.78 48.76 8.50
C ASN A 127 15.38 48.18 8.80
N GLN A 128 14.91 48.29 10.06
CA GLN A 128 13.58 47.80 10.45
C GLN A 128 12.40 48.54 9.79
N HIS A 129 12.59 49.77 9.29
CA HIS A 129 11.49 50.54 8.67
C HIS A 129 11.09 50.08 7.25
N ASN A 130 11.93 49.31 6.54
CA ASN A 130 11.62 48.87 5.17
C ASN A 130 10.94 47.49 5.09
N ILE A 131 10.97 46.69 6.16
CA ILE A 131 10.37 45.35 6.18
C ILE A 131 8.85 45.45 6.35
N GLY A 132 8.37 46.33 7.24
CA GLY A 132 6.94 46.56 7.45
C GLY A 132 6.22 47.02 6.19
N THR A 133 6.81 47.94 5.43
CA THR A 133 6.21 48.49 4.20
C THR A 133 6.16 47.45 3.09
N ARG A 134 7.17 46.59 2.95
CA ARG A 134 7.19 45.51 1.95
C ARG A 134 6.20 44.40 2.30
N MET A 135 6.10 44.02 3.57
CA MET A 135 5.15 43.03 4.04
C MET A 135 3.71 43.52 3.89
N MET A 136 3.42 44.78 4.22
CA MET A 136 2.11 45.39 4.00
C MET A 136 1.76 45.52 2.52
N SER A 137 2.74 45.82 1.65
CA SER A 137 2.52 45.88 0.20
C SER A 137 2.19 44.50 -0.37
N SER A 138 2.88 43.44 0.07
CA SER A 138 2.58 42.05 -0.34
C SER A 138 1.22 41.58 0.17
N ILE A 139 0.84 41.93 1.39
CA ILE A 139 -0.49 41.63 1.96
C ILE A 139 -1.58 42.39 1.19
N MET A 140 -1.38 43.68 0.88
CA MET A 140 -2.32 44.45 0.08
C MET A 140 -2.51 43.86 -1.33
N ILE A 141 -1.41 43.46 -1.98
CA ILE A 141 -1.48 42.84 -3.31
C ILE A 141 -2.25 41.52 -3.26
N LEU A 142 -1.99 40.67 -2.25
CA LEU A 142 -2.76 39.44 -2.00
C LEU A 142 -4.24 39.73 -1.74
N MET A 143 -4.58 40.76 -0.96
CA MET A 143 -5.96 41.16 -0.71
C MET A 143 -6.66 41.67 -1.97
N ILE A 144 -5.97 42.43 -2.83
CA ILE A 144 -6.52 42.92 -4.09
C ILE A 144 -6.78 41.75 -5.05
N TYR A 145 -5.87 40.79 -5.18
CA TYR A 145 -6.08 39.60 -6.02
C TYR A 145 -7.18 38.69 -5.48
N TYR A 146 -7.28 38.54 -4.16
CA TYR A 146 -8.36 37.80 -3.52
C TYR A 146 -9.72 38.49 -3.74
N LEU A 147 -9.77 39.82 -3.62
CA LEU A 147 -10.98 40.59 -3.92
C LEU A 147 -11.37 40.49 -5.40
N HIS A 148 -10.40 40.51 -6.32
CA HIS A 148 -10.65 40.36 -7.75
C HIS A 148 -11.17 38.96 -8.11
N PHE A 149 -10.66 37.92 -7.44
CA PHE A 149 -11.15 36.54 -7.57
C PHE A 149 -12.59 36.40 -7.04
N LEU A 150 -12.89 37.00 -5.89
CA LEU A 150 -14.24 37.02 -5.32
C LEU A 150 -15.24 37.78 -6.19
N LEU A 151 -14.82 38.90 -6.79
CA LEU A 151 -15.64 39.67 -7.73
C LEU A 151 -15.90 38.91 -9.03
N GLU A 152 -14.94 38.12 -9.52
CA GLU A 152 -15.15 37.28 -10.71
C GLU A 152 -16.07 36.09 -10.42
N ILE A 153 -15.97 35.46 -9.24
CA ILE A 153 -16.94 34.44 -8.79
C ILE A 153 -18.34 35.05 -8.66
N LYS A 154 -18.44 36.23 -8.05
CA LYS A 154 -19.70 36.99 -7.94
C LYS A 154 -20.29 37.29 -9.32
N ARG A 155 -19.48 37.78 -10.26
CA ARG A 155 -19.91 38.08 -11.65
C ARG A 155 -20.41 36.82 -12.37
N LEU A 156 -19.74 35.68 -12.18
CA LEU A 156 -20.16 34.40 -12.76
C LEU A 156 -21.47 33.89 -12.15
N TYR A 157 -21.71 34.13 -10.85
CA TYR A 157 -22.95 33.76 -10.17
C TYR A 157 -24.12 34.71 -10.47
N GLU A 158 -23.90 36.03 -10.51
CA GLU A 158 -24.91 37.03 -10.88
C GLU A 158 -25.32 36.93 -12.37
N SER A 159 -24.50 36.29 -13.20
CA SER A 159 -24.86 35.96 -14.59
C SER A 159 -25.83 34.78 -14.73
N GLN A 160 -26.12 34.07 -13.62
CA GLN A 160 -27.21 33.09 -13.55
C GLN A 160 -28.39 33.73 -12.82
N ASP A 161 -29.43 34.05 -13.60
CA ASP A 161 -30.60 34.83 -13.25
C ASP A 161 -31.43 34.20 -12.10
N THR A 162 -31.01 34.43 -10.85
CA THR A 162 -31.84 34.22 -9.66
C THR A 162 -31.53 35.28 -8.60
N ALA A 163 -32.56 36.02 -8.19
CA ALA A 163 -32.48 37.03 -7.14
C ALA A 163 -32.10 36.36 -5.79
N PHE A 164 -30.84 36.51 -5.38
CA PHE A 164 -30.36 36.10 -4.06
C PHE A 164 -29.96 37.33 -3.23
N SER A 165 -30.47 37.36 -2.00
CA SER A 165 -30.21 38.37 -0.98
C SER A 165 -28.71 38.51 -0.68
N ASN A 166 -28.22 39.74 -0.57
CA ASN A 166 -26.81 40.15 -0.48
C ASN A 166 -26.04 39.74 0.79
N ASP A 167 -26.62 38.94 1.69
CA ASP A 167 -26.00 38.57 2.98
C ASP A 167 -25.95 37.05 3.18
N ILE A 168 -25.23 36.35 2.30
CA ILE A 168 -24.87 34.94 2.54
C ILE A 168 -23.37 34.89 2.82
N SER A 169 -23.02 34.65 4.08
CA SER A 169 -21.65 34.38 4.49
C SER A 169 -21.15 33.06 3.89
N LEU A 170 -19.83 32.92 3.68
CA LEU A 170 -19.18 31.65 3.29
C LEU A 170 -19.59 30.48 4.20
N HIS A 171 -19.86 30.76 5.48
CA HIS A 171 -20.39 29.78 6.43
C HIS A 171 -21.79 29.29 6.04
N GLN A 172 -22.68 30.18 5.63
CA GLN A 172 -24.04 29.82 5.18
C GLN A 172 -24.04 29.11 3.83
N ILE A 173 -23.09 29.40 2.93
CA ILE A 173 -22.91 28.59 1.69
C ILE A 173 -22.45 27.19 2.06
N GLN A 174 -21.48 27.06 2.97
CA GLN A 174 -21.01 25.76 3.43
C GLN A 174 -22.10 24.99 4.19
N GLU A 175 -22.89 25.67 5.04
CA GLU A 175 -24.05 25.08 5.71
C GLU A 175 -25.12 24.65 4.71
N LYS A 176 -25.41 25.43 3.66
CA LYS A 176 -26.38 25.03 2.62
C LYS A 176 -25.89 23.87 1.75
N ILE A 177 -24.59 23.80 1.46
CA ILE A 177 -23.96 22.65 0.80
C ILE A 177 -24.06 21.42 1.72
N ASN A 178 -23.78 21.58 3.00
CA ASN A 178 -23.88 20.51 3.99
C ASN A 178 -25.35 20.11 4.25
N GLU A 179 -26.32 21.03 4.26
CA GLU A 179 -27.76 20.76 4.37
C GLU A 179 -28.31 20.02 3.15
N ALA A 180 -27.81 20.37 1.95
CA ALA A 180 -28.10 19.63 0.73
C ALA A 180 -27.40 18.25 0.67
N ASP A 181 -26.33 18.04 1.46
CA ASP A 181 -25.68 16.74 1.67
C ASP A 181 -26.25 15.97 2.89
N LEU A 182 -27.00 16.63 3.79
CA LEU A 182 -27.67 16.03 4.95
C LEU A 182 -28.98 15.31 4.58
N LEU A 183 -29.57 15.67 3.43
CA LEU A 183 -30.43 14.75 2.71
C LEU A 183 -29.51 13.67 2.17
N GLY A 184 -29.30 12.61 2.96
CA GLY A 184 -28.53 11.45 2.53
C GLY A 184 -28.93 11.02 1.11
N PRO A 185 -28.02 10.37 0.36
CA PRO A 185 -28.26 10.01 -1.03
C PRO A 185 -29.66 9.42 -1.16
N SER A 186 -30.48 10.04 -2.01
CA SER A 186 -31.81 9.50 -2.28
C SER A 186 -31.65 8.05 -2.75
N ASP A 187 -32.59 7.18 -2.38
CA ASP A 187 -32.58 5.75 -2.72
C ASP A 187 -32.49 5.47 -4.24
N ASP A 188 -32.59 6.52 -5.07
CA ASP A 188 -32.50 6.52 -6.53
C ASP A 188 -31.08 6.70 -7.11
N GLN A 189 -30.04 6.85 -6.28
CA GLN A 189 -28.67 7.13 -6.72
C GLN A 189 -27.59 6.30 -6.03
N SER A 190 -26.44 6.15 -6.70
CA SER A 190 -25.23 5.62 -6.07
C SER A 190 -24.59 6.65 -5.16
N ALA A 191 -23.98 6.18 -4.07
CA ALA A 191 -23.24 7.02 -3.14
C ALA A 191 -21.94 6.35 -2.72
N TRP A 192 -21.03 7.11 -2.14
CA TRP A 192 -19.81 6.53 -1.58
C TRP A 192 -19.30 7.32 -0.38
N THR A 193 -18.53 6.66 0.46
CA THR A 193 -17.84 7.28 1.59
C THR A 193 -16.51 6.56 1.77
N CYS A 194 -15.41 7.29 1.95
CA CYS A 194 -14.09 6.71 2.14
C CYS A 194 -13.45 7.13 3.46
N THR A 195 -12.59 6.25 3.95
CA THR A 195 -11.55 6.58 4.94
C THR A 195 -10.16 6.39 4.32
N GLY A 196 -9.14 6.94 4.97
CA GLY A 196 -7.77 6.92 4.48
C GLY A 196 -7.32 8.29 3.96
N ASN A 197 -6.33 8.28 3.06
CA ASN A 197 -5.76 9.52 2.56
C ASN A 197 -6.51 10.01 1.31
N MET A 198 -7.35 11.02 1.52
CA MET A 198 -8.12 11.71 0.46
C MET A 198 -7.42 12.97 -0.05
N ASN A 199 -6.27 13.34 0.53
CA ASN A 199 -5.62 14.61 0.23
C ASN A 199 -4.57 14.52 -0.88
N TYR A 200 -4.21 13.31 -1.31
CA TYR A 200 -3.17 13.10 -2.32
C TYR A 200 -3.60 12.01 -3.28
N GLU A 201 -3.43 12.31 -4.56
CA GLU A 201 -3.76 11.42 -5.64
C GLU A 201 -3.02 10.07 -5.54
N SER A 202 -1.71 10.13 -5.28
CA SER A 202 -0.79 8.99 -5.21
C SER A 202 -1.09 8.01 -4.07
N GLU A 203 -1.94 8.42 -3.12
CA GLU A 203 -2.24 7.67 -1.90
C GLU A 203 -3.55 6.86 -2.02
N TRP A 204 -4.00 6.57 -3.25
CA TRP A 204 -5.14 5.70 -3.56
C TRP A 204 -5.07 4.33 -2.87
N HIS A 205 -3.86 3.82 -2.63
CA HIS A 205 -3.63 2.57 -1.91
C HIS A 205 -3.90 2.62 -0.40
N GLN A 206 -4.10 3.82 0.15
CA GLN A 206 -4.47 4.02 1.54
C GLN A 206 -5.99 4.15 1.76
N ARG A 207 -6.77 4.16 0.67
CA ARG A 207 -8.21 4.42 0.70
C ARG A 207 -8.98 3.12 0.85
N THR A 208 -10.01 3.17 1.67
CA THR A 208 -11.02 2.12 1.81
C THR A 208 -12.37 2.79 1.82
N CYS A 209 -13.28 2.31 0.99
CA CYS A 209 -14.53 3.00 0.69
C CYS A 209 -15.72 2.06 0.76
N THR A 210 -16.84 2.60 1.21
CA THR A 210 -18.16 2.02 1.01
C THR A 210 -18.79 2.67 -0.22
N PHE A 211 -19.35 1.86 -1.10
CA PHE A 211 -20.22 2.28 -2.20
C PHE A 211 -21.62 1.78 -1.92
N LYS A 212 -22.62 2.64 -2.08
CA LYS A 212 -24.04 2.29 -1.97
C LYS A 212 -24.68 2.30 -3.34
N ASN A 213 -25.60 1.36 -3.57
CA ASN A 213 -26.39 1.23 -4.80
C ASN A 213 -25.52 1.22 -6.07
N ILE A 214 -24.50 0.37 -6.12
CA ILE A 214 -23.59 0.26 -7.27
C ILE A 214 -23.88 -1.03 -8.05
N CYS A 215 -23.85 -1.03 -9.38
CA CYS A 215 -24.20 -2.24 -10.15
C CYS A 215 -23.02 -2.79 -10.94
N TYR A 216 -22.91 -4.12 -11.00
CA TYR A 216 -21.97 -4.81 -11.86
C TYR A 216 -22.66 -5.26 -13.14
N ASN A 217 -22.18 -4.76 -14.27
CA ASN A 217 -22.64 -5.17 -15.60
C ASN A 217 -21.86 -6.40 -16.04
N LYS A 218 -22.52 -7.57 -16.07
CA LYS A 218 -21.86 -8.84 -16.38
C LYS A 218 -21.33 -8.91 -17.80
N THR A 219 -22.02 -8.28 -18.75
CA THR A 219 -21.64 -8.27 -20.17
C THR A 219 -20.38 -7.44 -20.38
N ARG A 220 -20.34 -6.23 -19.81
CA ARG A 220 -19.22 -5.30 -19.94
C ARG A 220 -18.10 -5.57 -18.95
N LYS A 221 -18.36 -6.36 -17.90
CA LYS A 221 -17.46 -6.65 -16.78
C LYS A 221 -16.95 -5.38 -16.08
N VAL A 222 -17.85 -4.42 -15.86
CA VAL A 222 -17.54 -3.15 -15.19
C VAL A 222 -18.55 -2.87 -14.09
N PHE A 223 -18.08 -2.22 -13.03
CA PHE A 223 -18.97 -1.61 -12.03
C PHE A 223 -19.45 -0.24 -12.51
N GLN A 224 -20.72 0.04 -12.27
CA GLN A 224 -21.45 1.22 -12.71
C GLN A 224 -21.91 2.00 -11.49
N PHE A 225 -21.47 3.25 -11.40
CA PHE A 225 -21.88 4.22 -10.39
C PHE A 225 -22.89 5.18 -11.01
N TYR A 226 -24.15 5.12 -10.58
CA TYR A 226 -25.25 5.87 -11.15
C TYR A 226 -25.38 7.24 -10.53
N ARG A 227 -25.44 8.25 -11.38
CA ARG A 227 -25.65 9.65 -11.03
C ARG A 227 -26.85 10.19 -11.79
N ARG A 228 -27.66 11.01 -11.12
CA ARG A 228 -28.78 11.71 -11.74
C ARG A 228 -28.37 12.43 -13.04
N PRO A 229 -29.10 12.24 -14.15
CA PRO A 229 -28.84 12.96 -15.39
C PRO A 229 -28.79 14.47 -15.18
N GLY A 230 -27.79 15.14 -15.76
CA GLY A 230 -27.58 16.59 -15.62
C GLY A 230 -27.06 17.05 -14.24
N SER A 231 -26.76 16.14 -13.32
CA SER A 231 -26.12 16.50 -12.05
C SER A 231 -24.68 16.95 -12.28
N ILE A 232 -24.36 18.16 -11.80
CA ILE A 232 -23.02 18.74 -11.85
C ILE A 232 -22.13 18.14 -10.74
N LYS A 233 -22.71 17.51 -9.71
CA LYS A 233 -21.97 16.84 -8.63
C LYS A 233 -21.28 15.60 -9.20
N THR A 234 -20.00 15.68 -9.48
CA THR A 234 -19.21 14.48 -9.83
C THR A 234 -18.80 13.79 -8.51
N PRO A 235 -18.83 12.45 -8.42
CA PRO A 235 -18.18 11.77 -7.31
C PRO A 235 -16.66 12.04 -7.42
N ILE A 236 -16.17 12.93 -6.56
CA ILE A 236 -14.88 13.62 -6.72
C ILE A 236 -13.94 13.30 -5.57
N LEU A 237 -12.68 13.03 -5.88
CA LEU A 237 -11.57 13.33 -4.98
C LEU A 237 -11.09 14.75 -5.22
N PHE A 238 -11.11 15.58 -4.18
CA PHE A 238 -10.49 16.89 -4.20
C PHE A 238 -9.10 16.81 -3.57
N GLU A 239 -8.06 17.10 -4.35
CA GLU A 239 -6.69 17.23 -3.86
C GLU A 239 -6.41 18.69 -3.50
N PRO A 240 -6.45 19.06 -2.21
CA PRO A 240 -6.39 20.46 -1.79
C PRO A 240 -5.05 21.13 -2.12
N LYS A 241 -3.97 20.34 -2.24
CA LYS A 241 -2.64 20.88 -2.55
C LYS A 241 -2.48 21.33 -3.99
N LEU A 242 -3.12 20.61 -4.92
CA LEU A 242 -3.05 20.90 -6.34
C LEU A 242 -4.31 21.62 -6.85
N GLY A 243 -5.39 21.65 -6.05
CA GLY A 243 -6.69 22.14 -6.46
C GLY A 243 -7.34 21.27 -7.53
N HIS A 244 -6.90 20.01 -7.66
CA HIS A 244 -7.36 19.10 -8.69
C HIS A 244 -8.58 18.30 -8.22
N ILE A 245 -9.43 17.99 -9.18
CA ILE A 245 -10.68 17.25 -9.03
C ILE A 245 -10.55 16.01 -9.91
N TYR A 246 -10.64 14.83 -9.30
CA TYR A 246 -10.55 13.55 -10.01
C TYR A 246 -11.82 12.74 -9.85
N ASP A 247 -12.20 11.99 -10.88
CA ASP A 247 -13.22 10.95 -10.79
C ASP A 247 -12.61 9.65 -10.24
N PHE A 248 -13.31 8.52 -10.41
CA PHE A 248 -12.82 7.21 -9.98
C PHE A 248 -11.70 6.63 -10.86
N ASN A 249 -11.38 7.26 -11.99
CA ASN A 249 -10.30 6.92 -12.90
C ASN A 249 -9.22 8.00 -12.88
N ILE A 250 -8.39 7.93 -11.86
CA ILE A 250 -7.34 8.89 -11.59
C ILE A 250 -6.11 8.53 -12.45
N ASN A 251 -5.70 9.40 -13.38
CA ASN A 251 -4.49 9.20 -14.20
C ASN A 251 -4.39 7.80 -14.85
N ASN A 252 -5.52 7.28 -15.37
CA ASN A 252 -5.66 5.94 -15.95
C ASN A 252 -5.46 4.77 -14.97
N HIS A 253 -5.58 5.02 -13.66
CA HIS A 253 -5.68 3.97 -12.65
C HIS A 253 -6.90 4.18 -11.76
N GLY A 254 -7.31 3.12 -11.07
CA GLY A 254 -8.47 3.16 -10.20
C GLY A 254 -8.30 4.03 -8.95
N PHE A 255 -9.42 4.21 -8.26
CA PHE A 255 -9.62 5.05 -7.10
C PHE A 255 -9.10 4.48 -5.77
N VAL A 256 -9.19 3.15 -5.62
CA VAL A 256 -8.77 2.38 -4.44
C VAL A 256 -7.94 1.18 -4.86
N ASN A 257 -7.11 0.64 -3.97
CA ASN A 257 -6.34 -0.57 -4.24
C ASN A 257 -7.10 -1.82 -3.79
N LEU A 258 -7.25 -2.86 -4.59
CA LEU A 258 -7.89 -4.10 -4.11
C LEU A 258 -6.92 -5.06 -3.42
N VAL A 259 -5.62 -4.75 -3.41
CA VAL A 259 -4.55 -5.59 -2.86
C VAL A 259 -3.78 -4.84 -1.79
N ALA A 260 -3.38 -5.50 -0.70
CA ALA A 260 -2.62 -4.86 0.37
C ALA A 260 -1.29 -4.23 -0.09
N ARG A 261 -0.62 -4.83 -1.08
CA ARG A 261 0.64 -4.37 -1.68
C ARG A 261 0.51 -4.13 -3.18
N GLY A 262 -0.61 -3.53 -3.59
CA GLY A 262 -0.92 -3.43 -5.01
C GLY A 262 -0.14 -2.36 -5.78
N SER A 263 0.18 -2.64 -7.04
CA SER A 263 0.62 -1.65 -8.02
C SER A 263 -0.58 -0.92 -8.64
N MET A 264 -0.34 0.15 -9.40
CA MET A 264 -1.41 0.91 -10.08
C MET A 264 -2.32 0.02 -10.95
N HIS A 265 -1.81 -1.09 -11.51
CA HIS A 265 -2.60 -2.06 -12.27
C HIS A 265 -3.62 -2.85 -11.42
N GLN A 266 -3.55 -2.71 -10.11
CA GLN A 266 -4.40 -3.37 -9.12
C GLN A 266 -5.35 -2.37 -8.44
N ALA A 267 -5.27 -1.11 -8.87
CA ALA A 267 -6.26 -0.10 -8.54
C ALA A 267 -7.59 -0.40 -9.22
N TRP A 268 -8.68 -0.01 -8.57
CA TRP A 268 -10.05 -0.23 -9.01
C TRP A 268 -10.89 1.01 -8.74
N GLY A 269 -11.83 1.28 -9.64
CA GLY A 269 -12.86 2.30 -9.49
C GLY A 269 -14.01 2.00 -10.46
N PRO A 270 -15.25 2.38 -10.14
CA PRO A 270 -16.37 2.17 -11.05
C PRO A 270 -16.43 3.23 -12.15
N THR A 271 -17.15 2.90 -13.22
CA THR A 271 -17.50 3.84 -14.29
C THR A 271 -18.75 4.62 -13.92
N ILE A 272 -18.73 5.94 -14.07
CA ILE A 272 -19.90 6.79 -13.81
C ILE A 272 -20.89 6.65 -14.97
N ILE A 273 -22.17 6.46 -14.64
CA ILE A 273 -23.29 6.40 -15.58
C ILE A 273 -24.26 7.54 -15.23
N GLU A 274 -24.61 8.36 -16.23
CA GLU A 274 -25.55 9.49 -16.08
C GLU A 274 -26.99 9.04 -16.33
N GLU A 275 -27.44 8.07 -15.55
CA GLU A 275 -28.78 7.49 -15.63
C GLU A 275 -29.30 7.29 -14.20
N TRP A 276 -30.61 7.11 -14.08
CA TRP A 276 -31.22 6.66 -12.83
C TRP A 276 -30.80 5.23 -12.51
N LEU A 277 -30.85 4.84 -11.23
CA LEU A 277 -30.65 3.44 -10.86
C LEU A 277 -31.63 2.53 -11.62
N PRO A 278 -31.17 1.34 -12.07
CA PRO A 278 -32.03 0.41 -12.77
C PRO A 278 -33.16 -0.07 -11.86
N SER A 279 -34.35 -0.26 -12.41
CA SER A 279 -35.47 -0.80 -11.64
C SER A 279 -35.21 -2.25 -11.19
N ALA A 280 -35.98 -2.74 -10.20
CA ALA A 280 -35.90 -4.12 -9.73
C ALA A 280 -36.20 -5.18 -10.82
N ASN A 281 -36.84 -4.79 -11.93
CA ASN A 281 -37.08 -5.67 -13.08
C ASN A 281 -35.86 -5.77 -14.00
N GLU A 282 -34.95 -4.80 -13.96
CA GLU A 282 -33.77 -4.70 -14.82
C GLU A 282 -32.53 -5.25 -14.13
N ALA A 283 -32.46 -5.17 -12.80
CA ALA A 283 -31.31 -5.58 -12.01
C ALA A 283 -31.67 -6.48 -10.82
N HIS A 284 -30.76 -7.37 -10.44
CA HIS A 284 -30.86 -8.12 -9.20
C HIS A 284 -30.19 -7.35 -8.06
N TYR A 285 -30.92 -6.98 -7.03
CA TYR A 285 -30.41 -6.22 -5.88
C TYR A 285 -29.97 -7.15 -4.74
N LEU A 286 -28.77 -6.88 -4.22
CA LEU A 286 -28.15 -7.61 -3.13
C LEU A 286 -28.12 -6.74 -1.87
N GLU A 287 -28.73 -7.24 -0.80
CA GLU A 287 -28.96 -6.49 0.44
C GLU A 287 -27.80 -6.57 1.44
N HIS A 288 -27.10 -7.71 1.49
CA HIS A 288 -25.97 -7.91 2.40
C HIS A 288 -24.77 -7.04 2.02
N VAL A 289 -23.81 -6.92 2.94
CA VAL A 289 -22.53 -6.28 2.63
C VAL A 289 -21.70 -7.19 1.73
N HIS A 290 -21.18 -6.64 0.62
CA HIS A 290 -20.21 -7.32 -0.22
C HIS A 290 -18.85 -6.64 -0.08
N VAL A 291 -17.78 -7.42 -0.02
CA VAL A 291 -16.42 -6.88 0.06
C VAL A 291 -15.65 -7.26 -1.17
N LEU A 292 -15.29 -6.28 -1.99
CA LEU A 292 -14.46 -6.49 -3.16
C LEU A 292 -12.97 -6.46 -2.76
N PHE A 293 -12.26 -7.52 -3.10
CA PHE A 293 -10.82 -7.63 -2.85
C PHE A 293 -10.12 -8.35 -4.00
N MET A 294 -8.79 -8.35 -3.98
CA MET A 294 -7.99 -9.11 -4.92
C MET A 294 -6.83 -9.77 -4.18
N HIS A 295 -6.59 -11.05 -4.49
CA HIS A 295 -5.53 -11.82 -3.86
C HIS A 295 -4.14 -11.38 -4.33
N TRP A 296 -3.17 -11.27 -3.40
CA TRP A 296 -1.78 -10.98 -3.74
C TRP A 296 -1.02 -12.23 -4.26
N HIS A 297 -0.93 -12.36 -5.59
CA HIS A 297 -0.43 -13.54 -6.31
C HIS A 297 1.09 -13.85 -6.15
N VAL A 298 1.90 -12.98 -5.54
CA VAL A 298 3.36 -13.01 -5.76
C VAL A 298 4.13 -13.94 -4.82
N SER A 299 3.51 -14.45 -3.76
CA SER A 299 4.18 -15.44 -2.91
C SER A 299 3.19 -16.45 -2.31
N TYR A 300 3.54 -17.73 -2.45
CA TYR A 300 2.76 -18.85 -1.91
C TYR A 300 2.90 -18.96 -0.38
N ASN A 301 2.68 -17.86 0.35
CA ASN A 301 2.92 -17.76 1.77
C ASN A 301 1.59 -17.49 2.50
N PRO A 302 1.09 -18.47 3.29
CA PRO A 302 -0.15 -18.36 4.05
C PRO A 302 -0.29 -17.08 4.87
N GLY A 303 0.82 -16.52 5.36
CA GLY A 303 0.82 -15.28 6.13
C GLY A 303 0.20 -14.10 5.41
N HIS A 304 0.51 -13.93 4.12
CA HIS A 304 -0.07 -12.83 3.35
C HIS A 304 -1.57 -13.01 3.20
N ILE A 305 -2.06 -14.24 3.04
CA ILE A 305 -3.49 -14.46 2.93
C ILE A 305 -4.18 -14.21 4.26
N ILE A 306 -3.66 -14.75 5.36
CA ILE A 306 -4.29 -14.58 6.69
C ILE A 306 -4.32 -13.11 7.09
N TRP A 307 -3.21 -12.39 6.92
CA TRP A 307 -2.99 -11.09 7.56
C TRP A 307 -3.02 -9.89 6.62
N GLU A 308 -2.74 -10.09 5.34
CA GLU A 308 -2.76 -8.99 4.35
C GLU A 308 -4.00 -9.03 3.46
N ASP A 309 -4.50 -10.21 3.07
CA ASP A 309 -5.71 -10.30 2.23
C ASP A 309 -6.97 -10.39 3.12
N ILE A 310 -7.14 -11.49 3.86
CA ILE A 310 -8.37 -11.79 4.61
C ILE A 310 -8.56 -10.80 5.76
N ALA A 311 -7.56 -10.58 6.61
CA ALA A 311 -7.70 -9.63 7.72
C ALA A 311 -7.99 -8.21 7.24
N SER A 312 -7.44 -7.81 6.08
CA SER A 312 -7.73 -6.50 5.50
C SER A 312 -9.21 -6.34 5.13
N THR A 313 -9.86 -7.37 4.59
CA THR A 313 -11.31 -7.32 4.33
C THR A 313 -12.13 -7.17 5.61
N TYR A 314 -11.77 -7.92 6.67
CA TYR A 314 -12.41 -7.79 7.98
C TYR A 314 -12.27 -6.38 8.54
N PHE A 315 -11.05 -5.82 8.54
CA PHE A 315 -10.82 -4.48 9.08
C PHE A 315 -11.42 -3.37 8.23
N ALA A 316 -11.53 -3.56 6.91
CA ALA A 316 -12.23 -2.62 6.04
C ALA A 316 -13.70 -2.48 6.49
N MET A 317 -14.39 -3.60 6.69
CA MET A 317 -15.77 -3.61 7.18
C MET A 317 -15.90 -2.94 8.55
N ILE A 318 -15.04 -3.29 9.53
CA ILE A 318 -15.08 -2.67 10.86
C ILE A 318 -14.86 -1.15 10.77
N ARG A 319 -13.84 -0.68 10.03
CA ARG A 319 -13.48 0.74 9.97
C ARG A 319 -14.55 1.62 9.31
N LEU A 320 -15.28 1.05 8.37
CA LEU A 320 -16.36 1.75 7.67
C LEU A 320 -17.71 1.60 8.40
N ASN A 321 -17.74 0.90 9.54
CA ASN A 321 -18.97 0.54 10.24
C ASN A 321 -19.97 -0.25 9.37
N GLU A 322 -19.43 -1.11 8.51
CA GLU A 322 -20.17 -1.98 7.58
C GLU A 322 -19.94 -3.47 7.91
N TYR A 323 -19.73 -3.79 9.19
CA TYR A 323 -19.56 -5.18 9.60
C TYR A 323 -20.88 -5.95 9.52
N ASP A 324 -20.89 -6.97 8.68
CA ASP A 324 -22.02 -7.89 8.54
C ASP A 324 -21.50 -9.33 8.56
N ARG A 325 -22.05 -10.15 9.46
CA ARG A 325 -21.70 -11.57 9.53
C ARG A 325 -22.17 -12.34 8.29
N ASN A 326 -23.17 -11.83 7.59
CA ASN A 326 -23.67 -12.37 6.33
C ASN A 326 -22.92 -11.84 5.10
N ALA A 327 -21.83 -11.08 5.31
CA ALA A 327 -21.08 -10.49 4.22
C ALA A 327 -20.55 -11.55 3.23
N VAL A 328 -20.40 -11.13 1.98
CA VAL A 328 -19.83 -11.94 0.91
C VAL A 328 -18.55 -11.30 0.41
N LEU A 329 -17.42 -12.01 0.57
CA LEU A 329 -16.14 -11.57 0.05
C LEU A 329 -16.02 -11.99 -1.42
N LEU A 330 -15.81 -11.01 -2.30
CA LEU A 330 -15.75 -11.18 -3.75
C LEU A 330 -14.34 -10.89 -4.26
N GLU A 331 -13.70 -11.93 -4.77
CA GLU A 331 -12.40 -11.80 -5.44
C GLU A 331 -12.61 -11.28 -6.88
N TYR A 332 -11.94 -10.18 -7.22
CA TYR A 332 -12.20 -9.42 -8.45
C TYR A 332 -11.64 -10.03 -9.74
N ARG A 333 -10.57 -10.85 -9.67
CA ARG A 333 -9.86 -11.36 -10.86
C ARG A 333 -9.73 -12.87 -10.85
N ASN A 334 -8.70 -13.37 -10.17
CA ASN A 334 -8.26 -14.75 -10.24
C ASN A 334 -8.39 -15.40 -8.88
N PHE A 335 -9.62 -15.79 -8.56
CA PHE A 335 -9.87 -16.55 -7.35
C PHE A 335 -9.07 -17.87 -7.38
N PRO A 336 -8.41 -18.25 -6.28
CA PRO A 336 -7.67 -19.50 -6.21
C PRO A 336 -8.57 -20.68 -6.62
N LYS A 337 -8.00 -21.61 -7.38
CA LYS A 337 -8.74 -22.78 -7.87
C LYS A 337 -9.16 -23.66 -6.69
N ILE A 338 -10.33 -24.29 -6.81
CA ILE A 338 -10.79 -25.32 -5.87
C ILE A 338 -9.69 -26.40 -5.77
N GLY A 339 -9.28 -26.73 -4.54
CA GLY A 339 -8.20 -27.66 -4.26
C GLY A 339 -6.83 -27.00 -4.01
N ASP A 340 -6.66 -25.71 -4.32
CA ASP A 340 -5.47 -24.96 -3.92
C ASP A 340 -5.45 -24.78 -2.39
N GLN A 341 -4.27 -24.89 -1.77
CA GLN A 341 -4.07 -24.61 -0.35
C GLN A 341 -4.61 -23.23 0.08
N PHE A 342 -4.63 -22.24 -0.82
CA PHE A 342 -5.16 -20.91 -0.54
C PHE A 342 -6.66 -20.86 -0.55
N TYR A 343 -7.29 -21.55 -1.51
CA TYR A 343 -8.72 -21.74 -1.48
C TYR A 343 -9.13 -22.35 -0.13
N GLN A 344 -8.41 -23.38 0.32
CA GLN A 344 -8.63 -23.98 1.64
C GLN A 344 -8.43 -22.98 2.78
N MET A 345 -7.44 -22.09 2.69
CA MET A 345 -7.22 -21.06 3.71
C MET A 345 -8.40 -20.07 3.80
N TYR A 346 -8.91 -19.61 2.65
CA TYR A 346 -10.12 -18.77 2.60
C TYR A 346 -11.32 -19.49 3.21
N GLN A 347 -11.54 -20.76 2.87
CA GLN A 347 -12.64 -21.58 3.41
C GLN A 347 -12.51 -21.82 4.92
N ASN A 348 -11.29 -21.87 5.46
CA ASN A 348 -11.10 -22.07 6.89
C ASN A 348 -11.29 -20.77 7.69
N ILE A 349 -10.92 -19.61 7.13
CA ILE A 349 -10.85 -18.37 7.90
C ILE A 349 -12.04 -17.46 7.66
N VAL A 350 -12.50 -17.29 6.42
CA VAL A 350 -13.58 -16.33 6.10
C VAL A 350 -14.87 -16.63 6.86
N PRO A 351 -15.32 -17.89 7.01
CA PRO A 351 -16.53 -18.20 7.76
C PRO A 351 -16.49 -17.76 9.23
N ALA A 352 -15.31 -17.45 9.77
CA ALA A 352 -15.16 -16.91 11.11
C ALA A 352 -15.72 -15.50 11.27
N PHE A 353 -15.98 -14.75 10.19
CA PHE A 353 -16.51 -13.39 10.28
C PHE A 353 -17.42 -12.95 9.12
N ALA A 354 -17.55 -13.74 8.05
CA ALA A 354 -18.42 -13.49 6.91
C ALA A 354 -19.12 -14.79 6.47
N ALA A 355 -20.18 -14.72 5.67
CA ALA A 355 -20.94 -15.92 5.27
C ALA A 355 -20.17 -16.76 4.25
N LYS A 356 -19.49 -16.11 3.30
CA LYS A 356 -18.77 -16.83 2.24
C LYS A 356 -17.73 -15.96 1.53
N VAL A 357 -16.92 -16.65 0.74
CA VAL A 357 -15.95 -16.09 -0.20
C VAL A 357 -16.14 -16.75 -1.56
N ASP A 358 -16.16 -15.94 -2.62
CA ASP A 358 -16.36 -16.39 -4.00
C ASP A 358 -15.62 -15.47 -4.97
N SER A 359 -15.50 -15.88 -6.24
CA SER A 359 -15.12 -14.97 -7.31
C SER A 359 -16.30 -14.09 -7.70
N LEU A 360 -16.05 -12.82 -8.03
CA LEU A 360 -17.09 -11.90 -8.52
C LEU A 360 -17.83 -12.48 -9.72
N PHE A 361 -17.10 -13.07 -10.67
CA PHE A 361 -17.69 -13.63 -11.89
C PHE A 361 -18.60 -14.82 -11.61
N HIS A 362 -18.14 -15.80 -10.82
CA HIS A 362 -18.97 -16.96 -10.46
C HIS A 362 -20.21 -16.53 -9.67
N TYR A 363 -20.04 -15.68 -8.66
CA TYR A 363 -21.15 -15.23 -7.83
C TYR A 363 -22.21 -14.47 -8.63
N THR A 364 -21.80 -13.50 -9.45
CA THR A 364 -22.76 -12.68 -10.22
C THR A 364 -23.44 -13.46 -11.35
N ASN A 365 -22.80 -14.50 -11.90
CA ASN A 365 -23.41 -15.37 -12.90
C ASN A 365 -24.47 -16.33 -12.34
N SER A 366 -24.56 -16.49 -11.01
CA SER A 366 -25.66 -17.24 -10.39
C SER A 366 -27.02 -16.53 -10.49
N PHE A 367 -27.03 -15.25 -10.86
CA PHE A 367 -28.24 -14.45 -11.05
C PHE A 367 -28.59 -14.32 -12.53
N SER A 368 -29.88 -14.32 -12.86
CA SER A 368 -30.38 -14.25 -14.25
C SER A 368 -30.19 -12.86 -14.88
N SER A 369 -30.39 -11.78 -14.12
CA SER A 369 -30.29 -10.41 -14.64
C SER A 369 -28.87 -10.08 -15.14
N PRO A 370 -28.71 -9.36 -16.26
CA PRO A 370 -27.40 -8.87 -16.75
C PRO A 370 -26.74 -7.86 -15.79
N LEU A 371 -27.51 -7.24 -14.90
CA LEU A 371 -27.07 -6.27 -13.90
C LEU A 371 -27.27 -6.85 -12.49
N VAL A 372 -26.22 -6.79 -11.68
CA VAL A 372 -26.29 -7.15 -10.25
C VAL A 372 -25.93 -5.93 -9.43
N CYS A 373 -26.88 -5.38 -8.69
CA CYS A 373 -26.71 -4.18 -7.88
C CYS A 373 -26.43 -4.55 -6.43
N PHE A 374 -25.42 -3.90 -5.87
CA PHE A 374 -24.98 -4.04 -4.49
C PHE A 374 -25.51 -2.85 -3.71
N GLN A 375 -26.37 -3.11 -2.73
CA GLN A 375 -26.82 -2.06 -1.82
C GLN A 375 -25.64 -1.53 -1.01
N THR A 376 -24.72 -2.40 -0.60
CA THR A 376 -23.46 -2.03 0.05
C THR A 376 -22.28 -2.83 -0.51
N LEU A 377 -21.32 -2.13 -1.11
CA LEU A 377 -20.05 -2.69 -1.56
C LEU A 377 -18.88 -1.98 -0.84
N VAL A 378 -18.13 -2.72 -0.03
CA VAL A 378 -16.87 -2.26 0.53
C VAL A 378 -15.75 -2.60 -0.46
N ALA A 379 -14.94 -1.62 -0.83
CA ALA A 379 -13.78 -1.83 -1.69
C ALA A 379 -12.59 -0.98 -1.26
N GLY A 380 -11.40 -1.50 -1.49
CA GLY A 380 -10.15 -0.83 -1.13
C GLY A 380 -9.39 -1.55 -0.03
N GLY A 381 -8.07 -1.48 -0.12
CA GLY A 381 -7.16 -2.20 0.74
C GLY A 381 -7.20 -1.54 2.09
N ALA A 382 -7.63 -2.28 3.11
CA ALA A 382 -7.27 -1.87 4.45
C ALA A 382 -5.74 -1.81 4.47
N LYS A 383 -5.20 -0.58 4.61
CA LYS A 383 -3.76 -0.25 4.69
C LYS A 383 -2.93 -1.45 5.09
N SER A 384 -1.89 -1.82 4.33
CA SER A 384 -0.95 -2.89 4.72
C SER A 384 -0.51 -2.67 6.16
N MET A 385 -1.12 -3.40 7.10
CA MET A 385 -0.92 -3.21 8.54
C MET A 385 0.46 -3.67 8.99
N PHE A 386 1.20 -4.30 8.09
CA PHE A 386 2.48 -4.89 8.39
C PHE A 386 3.56 -4.38 7.43
N SER A 387 3.31 -3.25 6.75
CA SER A 387 4.33 -2.56 5.95
C SER A 387 5.33 -1.84 6.87
N ILE A 388 6.60 -2.21 6.75
CA ILE A 388 7.73 -1.61 7.48
C ILE A 388 7.86 -0.13 7.08
N GLY A 389 8.06 0.75 8.07
CA GLY A 389 8.09 2.21 7.88
C GLY A 389 6.75 2.94 8.09
N ASN A 390 5.67 2.18 8.28
CA ASN A 390 4.32 2.68 8.53
C ASN A 390 3.78 2.34 9.94
N GLU A 391 4.67 2.03 10.89
CA GLU A 391 4.35 1.60 12.27
C GLU A 391 3.43 2.57 13.02
N ARG A 392 3.50 3.88 12.71
CA ARG A 392 2.58 4.87 13.28
C ARG A 392 1.12 4.62 12.91
N TYR A 393 0.86 3.98 11.77
CA TYR A 393 -0.50 3.71 11.30
C TYR A 393 -1.11 2.45 11.91
N THR A 394 -0.38 1.72 12.75
CA THR A 394 -0.82 0.44 13.32
C THR A 394 -0.96 0.46 14.83
N HIS A 395 -0.46 1.50 15.49
CA HIS A 395 -0.76 1.80 16.89
C HIS A 395 -2.28 1.87 17.11
N GLY A 396 -2.77 1.24 18.19
CA GLY A 396 -4.19 1.24 18.55
C GLY A 396 -5.03 0.20 17.82
N LYS A 397 -4.43 -0.64 16.94
CA LYS A 397 -5.14 -1.73 16.24
C LYS A 397 -5.08 -3.06 16.98
N GLU A 398 -4.43 -3.12 18.13
CA GLU A 398 -4.26 -4.34 18.93
C GLU A 398 -5.61 -4.97 19.25
N ARG A 399 -6.62 -4.14 19.54
CA ARG A 399 -7.99 -4.63 19.78
C ARG A 399 -8.60 -5.30 18.54
N LEU A 400 -8.47 -4.67 17.38
CA LEU A 400 -8.98 -5.22 16.12
C LEU A 400 -8.31 -6.57 15.79
N LEU A 401 -6.99 -6.64 15.95
CA LEU A 401 -6.23 -7.87 15.77
C LEU A 401 -6.66 -8.97 16.74
N TYR A 402 -6.92 -8.60 18.00
CA TYR A 402 -7.41 -9.52 19.01
C TYR A 402 -8.82 -10.04 18.69
N ASP A 403 -9.73 -9.18 18.25
CA ASP A 403 -11.10 -9.56 17.89
C ASP A 403 -11.11 -10.47 16.64
N TYR A 404 -10.32 -10.14 15.60
CA TYR A 404 -10.14 -10.99 14.42
C TYR A 404 -9.61 -12.38 14.78
N ARG A 405 -8.53 -12.43 15.59
CA ARG A 405 -7.96 -13.67 16.11
C ARG A 405 -9.00 -14.48 16.89
N THR A 406 -9.77 -13.83 17.74
CA THR A 406 -10.78 -14.47 18.60
C THR A 406 -11.89 -15.10 17.77
N ALA A 407 -12.39 -14.38 16.75
CA ALA A 407 -13.41 -14.89 15.84
C ALA A 407 -12.95 -16.19 15.15
N ILE A 408 -11.69 -16.22 14.68
CA ILE A 408 -11.10 -17.41 14.04
C ILE A 408 -11.00 -18.58 15.02
N LEU A 409 -10.45 -18.34 16.22
CA LEU A 409 -10.32 -19.40 17.23
C LEU A 409 -11.68 -19.99 17.61
N GLN A 410 -12.68 -19.15 17.86
CA GLN A 410 -14.03 -19.59 18.20
C GLN A 410 -14.68 -20.37 17.07
N TYR A 411 -14.51 -19.93 15.82
CA TYR A 411 -15.01 -20.67 14.65
C TYR A 411 -14.42 -22.08 14.56
N HIS A 412 -13.14 -22.24 14.92
CA HIS A 412 -12.47 -23.54 15.00
C HIS A 412 -12.70 -24.28 16.33
N GLY A 413 -13.70 -23.90 17.13
CA GLY A 413 -14.07 -24.63 18.35
C GLY A 413 -13.10 -24.45 19.51
N VAL A 414 -12.22 -23.45 19.47
CA VAL A 414 -11.31 -23.13 20.58
C VAL A 414 -12.02 -22.19 21.56
N ASN A 415 -12.21 -22.66 22.80
CA ASN A 415 -12.68 -21.81 23.88
C ASN A 415 -11.54 -20.92 24.38
N ILE A 416 -11.64 -19.62 24.08
CA ILE A 416 -10.60 -18.64 24.44
C ILE A 416 -10.47 -18.35 25.94
N SER A 417 -11.36 -18.90 26.76
CA SER A 417 -11.30 -18.81 28.22
C SER A 417 -10.52 -19.97 28.85
N ASP A 418 -10.35 -21.08 28.11
CA ASP A 418 -9.70 -22.30 28.59
C ASP A 418 -8.19 -22.22 28.39
N LEU A 419 -7.54 -21.33 29.15
CA LEU A 419 -6.09 -21.17 29.12
C LEU A 419 -5.39 -22.45 29.62
N PRO A 420 -4.23 -22.84 29.04
CA PRO A 420 -3.48 -24.00 29.50
C PRO A 420 -3.11 -23.89 30.98
N SER A 421 -3.43 -24.92 31.76
CA SER A 421 -3.11 -25.01 33.19
C SER A 421 -1.77 -25.69 33.48
N ARG A 422 -1.10 -26.23 32.45
CA ARG A 422 0.19 -26.91 32.55
C ARG A 422 1.10 -26.51 31.39
N HIS A 423 2.40 -26.54 31.64
CA HIS A 423 3.38 -26.28 30.60
C HIS A 423 3.37 -27.33 29.50
N ARG A 424 3.43 -26.83 28.27
CA ARG A 424 3.63 -27.60 27.05
C ARG A 424 4.60 -26.84 26.15
N ILE A 425 5.70 -27.50 25.79
CA ILE A 425 6.67 -27.01 24.82
C ILE A 425 6.34 -27.62 23.46
N VAL A 426 6.17 -26.77 22.45
CA VAL A 426 6.06 -27.20 21.05
C VAL A 426 7.31 -26.75 20.29
N LEU A 427 7.98 -27.71 19.68
CA LEU A 427 9.13 -27.51 18.81
C LEU A 427 8.69 -27.67 17.35
N VAL A 428 8.84 -26.62 16.56
CA VAL A 428 8.40 -26.64 15.16
C VAL A 428 9.39 -27.41 14.28
N ASN A 429 8.87 -28.43 13.59
CA ASN A 429 9.60 -29.18 12.59
C ASN A 429 9.29 -28.63 11.18
N LYS A 430 10.33 -28.19 10.47
CA LYS A 430 10.27 -27.83 9.05
C LYS A 430 11.13 -28.74 8.16
N THR A 431 11.80 -29.75 8.71
CA THR A 431 12.75 -30.60 7.95
C THR A 431 12.04 -31.49 6.93
N GLU A 432 10.75 -31.73 7.11
CA GLU A 432 9.93 -32.55 6.20
C GLU A 432 9.20 -31.73 5.11
N ALA A 433 9.31 -30.39 5.16
CA ALA A 433 8.69 -29.54 4.17
C ALA A 433 9.34 -29.75 2.79
N LYS A 434 8.53 -30.07 1.77
CA LYS A 434 8.99 -30.19 0.37
C LYS A 434 9.29 -28.82 -0.26
N ARG A 435 10.32 -28.12 0.23
CA ARG A 435 10.73 -26.80 -0.25
C ARG A 435 12.23 -26.76 -0.48
N ARG A 436 12.65 -25.94 -1.46
CA ARG A 436 14.07 -25.67 -1.73
C ARG A 436 14.78 -25.05 -0.53
N SER A 437 14.04 -24.29 0.28
CA SER A 437 14.50 -23.64 1.51
C SER A 437 13.62 -24.13 2.66
N LEU A 438 14.25 -24.71 3.67
CA LEU A 438 13.56 -25.25 4.84
C LEU A 438 13.51 -24.18 5.94
N ARG A 439 14.60 -23.43 6.14
CA ARG A 439 14.77 -22.51 7.29
C ARG A 439 14.37 -23.23 8.58
N ALA A 440 14.97 -24.40 8.80
CA ALA A 440 14.63 -25.32 9.86
C ALA A 440 15.63 -25.25 11.02
N ILE A 441 15.46 -26.15 11.98
CA ILE A 441 16.45 -26.47 13.00
C ILE A 441 17.25 -27.65 12.46
N SER A 442 18.54 -27.46 12.17
CA SER A 442 19.35 -28.51 11.54
C SER A 442 19.65 -29.67 12.48
N ASN A 443 19.82 -29.38 13.77
CA ASN A 443 20.07 -30.36 14.85
C ASN A 443 18.79 -30.63 15.68
N LEU A 444 17.66 -30.82 15.00
CA LEU A 444 16.34 -30.96 15.62
C LEU A 444 16.27 -32.14 16.61
N VAL A 445 16.91 -33.27 16.28
CA VAL A 445 16.90 -34.48 17.11
C VAL A 445 17.64 -34.24 18.42
N GLU A 446 18.80 -33.59 18.36
CA GLU A 446 19.61 -33.22 19.51
C GLU A 446 18.86 -32.22 20.39
N VAL A 447 18.21 -31.21 19.80
CA VAL A 447 17.39 -30.23 20.54
C VAL A 447 16.23 -30.93 21.26
N LYS A 448 15.50 -31.80 20.57
CA LYS A 448 14.40 -32.56 21.15
C LYS A 448 14.86 -33.39 22.35
N ASN A 449 15.94 -34.14 22.19
CA ASN A 449 16.48 -35.00 23.25
C ASN A 449 16.96 -34.16 24.44
N PHE A 450 17.64 -33.05 24.19
CA PHE A 450 18.07 -32.12 25.21
C PHE A 450 16.90 -31.57 26.04
N ILE A 451 15.84 -31.06 25.39
CA ILE A 451 14.66 -30.53 26.09
C ILE A 451 13.99 -31.63 26.91
N LYS A 452 13.79 -32.83 26.34
CA LYS A 452 13.14 -33.95 27.03
C LYS A 452 13.90 -34.40 28.28
N LEU A 453 15.25 -34.36 28.23
CA LEU A 453 16.09 -34.70 29.38
C LEU A 453 16.14 -33.58 30.43
N THR A 454 16.12 -32.33 29.99
CA THR A 454 16.24 -31.16 30.89
C THR A 454 14.93 -30.84 31.60
N TYR A 455 13.78 -31.07 30.95
CA TYR A 455 12.44 -30.75 31.46
C TYR A 455 11.51 -31.97 31.38
N PRO A 456 11.81 -33.08 32.07
CA PRO A 456 11.09 -34.35 31.92
C PRO A 456 9.60 -34.29 32.34
N GLN A 457 9.24 -33.33 33.20
CA GLN A 457 7.88 -33.10 33.66
C GLN A 457 7.01 -32.29 32.68
N ILE A 458 7.63 -31.65 31.68
CA ILE A 458 6.93 -30.80 30.72
C ILE A 458 6.64 -31.61 29.45
N GLN A 459 5.39 -31.55 28.97
CA GLN A 459 5.02 -32.17 27.71
C GLN A 459 5.79 -31.49 26.56
N LEU A 460 6.54 -32.28 25.79
CA LEU A 460 7.26 -31.83 24.60
C LEU A 460 6.68 -32.49 23.35
N ASP A 461 6.19 -31.66 22.43
CA ASP A 461 5.75 -32.09 21.11
C ASP A 461 6.62 -31.50 20.00
N VAL A 462 6.87 -32.31 18.96
CA VAL A 462 7.56 -31.88 17.75
C VAL A 462 6.57 -31.88 16.60
N ILE A 463 6.18 -30.70 16.12
CA ILE A 463 5.05 -30.54 15.20
C ILE A 463 5.53 -30.03 13.84
N ASP A 464 5.20 -30.77 12.79
CA ASP A 464 5.16 -30.26 11.42
C ASP A 464 3.73 -29.83 11.10
N TRP A 465 3.51 -28.53 11.09
CA TRP A 465 2.19 -27.93 10.89
C TRP A 465 1.59 -28.21 9.51
N THR A 466 2.41 -28.58 8.51
CA THR A 466 1.91 -28.92 7.18
C THR A 466 1.09 -30.21 7.16
N LYS A 467 1.22 -31.04 8.20
CA LYS A 467 0.46 -32.29 8.39
C LYS A 467 -0.88 -32.10 9.11
N TYR A 468 -1.17 -30.89 9.58
CA TYR A 468 -2.36 -30.57 10.37
C TYR A 468 -3.34 -29.78 9.53
N THR A 469 -4.63 -30.11 9.64
CA THR A 469 -5.69 -29.23 9.14
C THR A 469 -5.69 -27.92 9.93
N PHE A 470 -6.20 -26.82 9.35
CA PHE A 470 -6.19 -25.53 10.03
C PHE A 470 -6.87 -25.56 11.41
N THR A 471 -8.02 -26.24 11.53
CA THR A 471 -8.70 -26.48 12.81
C THR A 471 -7.77 -27.19 13.82
N GLN A 472 -7.08 -28.25 13.41
CA GLN A 472 -6.13 -28.94 14.29
C GLN A 472 -4.96 -28.02 14.68
N GLN A 473 -4.45 -27.20 13.75
CA GLN A 473 -3.42 -26.21 14.07
C GLN A 473 -3.89 -25.25 15.17
N MET A 474 -5.12 -24.72 15.07
CA MET A 474 -5.67 -23.81 16.08
C MET A 474 -5.76 -24.47 17.46
N HIS A 475 -6.26 -25.71 17.55
CA HIS A 475 -6.33 -26.44 18.82
C HIS A 475 -4.95 -26.72 19.42
N GLU A 476 -3.98 -27.13 18.60
CA GLU A 476 -2.64 -27.46 19.09
C GLU A 476 -1.85 -26.22 19.51
N LEU A 477 -1.95 -25.12 18.74
CA LEU A 477 -1.43 -23.81 19.14
C LEU A 477 -2.04 -23.34 20.45
N TYR A 478 -3.36 -23.46 20.61
CA TYR A 478 -4.03 -22.94 21.79
C TYR A 478 -3.71 -23.72 23.08
N LYS A 479 -3.21 -24.96 22.97
CA LYS A 479 -2.69 -25.74 24.11
C LYS A 479 -1.21 -25.45 24.42
N THR A 480 -0.52 -24.70 23.57
CA THR A 480 0.93 -24.48 23.68
C THR A 480 1.22 -23.36 24.67
N THR A 481 2.18 -23.57 25.58
CA THR A 481 2.64 -22.51 26.50
C THR A 481 3.96 -21.89 26.06
N ILE A 482 4.85 -22.70 25.48
CA ILE A 482 6.13 -22.28 24.92
C ILE A 482 6.24 -22.80 23.49
N LEU A 483 6.31 -21.91 22.51
CA LEU A 483 6.51 -22.26 21.10
C LEU A 483 7.93 -21.94 20.66
N ILE A 484 8.71 -22.96 20.31
CA ILE A 484 10.07 -22.82 19.79
C ILE A 484 10.02 -22.99 18.27
N THR A 485 10.35 -21.93 17.53
CA THR A 485 10.12 -21.92 16.07
C THR A 485 11.19 -21.17 15.29
N PRO A 486 11.64 -21.71 14.14
CA PRO A 486 12.41 -20.91 13.20
C PRO A 486 11.50 -19.93 12.44
N CYS A 487 12.05 -18.78 12.06
CA CYS A 487 11.33 -17.71 11.36
C CYS A 487 10.76 -18.10 9.98
N GLY A 488 9.90 -17.25 9.42
CA GLY A 488 9.25 -17.43 8.11
C GLY A 488 7.78 -17.77 8.25
N GLY A 489 7.14 -18.35 7.22
CA GLY A 489 5.67 -18.41 7.12
C GLY A 489 4.91 -19.04 8.31
N ILE A 490 5.58 -19.80 9.18
CA ILE A 490 4.96 -20.31 10.42
C ILE A 490 4.80 -19.25 11.51
N SER A 491 5.54 -18.14 11.45
CA SER A 491 5.33 -17.01 12.36
C SER A 491 3.92 -16.45 12.29
N THR A 492 3.24 -16.69 11.18
CA THR A 492 1.92 -16.16 10.87
C THR A 492 0.81 -16.83 11.67
N ILE A 493 1.07 -18.01 12.26
CA ILE A 493 0.12 -18.66 13.17
C ILE A 493 0.44 -18.38 14.66
N ILE A 494 1.61 -17.80 14.97
CA ILE A 494 1.98 -17.40 16.34
C ILE A 494 0.91 -16.53 17.00
N PRO A 495 0.27 -15.54 16.33
CA PRO A 495 -0.76 -14.74 16.95
C PRO A 495 -1.89 -15.55 17.61
N PHE A 496 -2.17 -16.77 17.15
CA PHE A 496 -3.21 -17.64 17.70
C PHE A 496 -2.84 -18.34 19.02
N LEU A 497 -1.58 -18.26 19.47
CA LEU A 497 -1.18 -18.72 20.81
C LEU A 497 -2.01 -18.05 21.91
N PRO A 498 -2.30 -18.73 23.04
CA PRO A 498 -3.09 -18.18 24.12
C PRO A 498 -2.37 -17.02 24.82
N LYS A 499 -3.11 -16.25 25.60
CA LYS A 499 -2.56 -15.11 26.36
C LYS A 499 -1.55 -15.63 27.41
N GLY A 500 -0.44 -14.92 27.57
CA GLY A 500 0.58 -15.23 28.57
C GLY A 500 1.61 -16.27 28.13
N THR A 501 1.57 -16.68 26.86
CA THR A 501 2.53 -17.63 26.29
C THR A 501 3.84 -16.99 25.89
N HIS A 502 4.85 -17.82 25.76
CA HIS A 502 6.14 -17.44 25.22
C HIS A 502 6.35 -18.07 23.85
N THR A 503 6.94 -17.30 22.94
CA THR A 503 7.52 -17.84 21.72
C THR A 503 9.01 -17.57 21.70
N ILE A 504 9.80 -18.60 21.41
CA ILE A 504 11.24 -18.51 21.16
C ILE A 504 11.42 -18.55 19.65
N VAL A 505 11.64 -17.38 19.05
CA VAL A 505 11.77 -17.21 17.60
C VAL A 505 13.24 -17.18 17.21
N MET A 506 13.62 -18.04 16.29
CA MET A 506 14.96 -18.04 15.70
C MET A 506 14.94 -17.08 14.50
N ASP A 507 15.22 -15.82 14.78
CA ASP A 507 15.15 -14.74 13.82
C ASP A 507 16.54 -14.37 13.29
N PHE A 508 16.59 -14.00 12.01
CA PHE A 508 17.80 -13.53 11.36
C PHE A 508 18.01 -12.07 11.69
N TYR A 509 19.00 -11.74 12.51
CA TYR A 509 19.42 -10.36 12.72
C TYR A 509 20.49 -9.99 11.71
N VAL A 510 20.31 -8.86 11.01
CA VAL A 510 21.26 -8.40 10.00
C VAL A 510 22.57 -8.05 10.68
N ASN A 511 23.63 -8.74 10.30
CA ASN A 511 24.97 -8.43 10.75
C ASN A 511 25.65 -7.42 9.80
N LYS A 512 26.82 -6.91 10.20
CA LYS A 512 27.59 -5.94 9.40
C LYS A 512 27.89 -6.44 7.98
N GLU A 513 28.19 -7.72 7.82
CA GLU A 513 28.51 -8.30 6.50
C GLU A 513 27.29 -8.34 5.58
N ALA A 514 26.15 -8.77 6.10
CA ALA A 514 24.88 -8.80 5.38
C ALA A 514 24.42 -7.40 4.97
N TYR A 515 24.54 -6.42 5.89
CA TYR A 515 24.30 -5.01 5.60
C TYR A 515 25.19 -4.48 4.46
N LEU A 516 26.51 -4.76 4.53
CA LEU A 516 27.46 -4.34 3.49
C LEU A 516 27.20 -4.99 2.12
N LYS A 517 26.51 -6.13 2.07
CA LYS A 517 26.07 -6.79 0.83
C LYS A 517 24.75 -6.20 0.26
N GLY A 518 24.23 -5.12 0.86
CA GLY A 518 23.06 -4.42 0.37
C GLY A 518 21.72 -4.98 0.86
N GLU A 519 21.70 -5.73 1.97
CA GLU A 519 20.45 -6.04 2.66
C GLU A 519 19.72 -4.75 3.05
N ARG A 520 18.39 -4.74 2.92
CA ARG A 520 17.56 -3.54 3.11
C ARG A 520 17.43 -3.09 4.57
N TYR A 521 17.89 -3.91 5.52
CA TYR A 521 17.71 -3.70 6.95
C TYR A 521 19.02 -3.27 7.60
N GLN A 522 18.93 -2.50 8.68
CA GLN A 522 20.09 -2.02 9.42
C GLN A 522 20.73 -3.14 10.24
N ILE A 523 21.99 -2.94 10.62
CA ILE A 523 22.70 -3.86 11.52
C ILE A 523 21.93 -3.96 12.84
N GLY A 524 21.59 -5.18 13.26
CA GLY A 524 20.82 -5.44 14.46
C GLY A 524 19.31 -5.42 14.27
N GLU A 525 18.80 -5.27 13.04
CA GLU A 525 17.38 -5.44 12.74
C GLU A 525 17.03 -6.88 12.34
N SER A 526 15.79 -7.29 12.66
CA SER A 526 15.20 -8.53 12.15
C SER A 526 15.04 -8.45 10.63
N GLY A 527 15.73 -9.34 9.92
CA GLY A 527 15.63 -9.50 8.48
C GLY A 527 14.42 -10.30 8.03
N SER A 528 13.75 -11.06 8.90
CA SER A 528 12.67 -11.97 8.50
C SER A 528 11.25 -11.39 8.57
N MET A 529 11.10 -10.13 9.03
CA MET A 529 9.84 -9.41 9.29
C MET A 529 9.04 -9.91 10.50
N ASP A 530 9.39 -11.07 11.08
CA ASP A 530 8.62 -11.68 12.17
C ASP A 530 8.60 -10.77 13.41
N GLY A 531 9.71 -10.06 13.71
CA GLY A 531 9.75 -9.09 14.81
C GLY A 531 8.71 -7.97 14.69
N ALA A 532 8.72 -7.26 13.56
CA ALA A 532 7.79 -6.16 13.32
C ALA A 532 6.32 -6.61 13.33
N PHE A 533 6.03 -7.79 12.77
CA PHE A 533 4.69 -8.39 12.78
C PHE A 533 4.25 -8.80 14.19
N LEU A 534 5.10 -9.49 14.95
CA LEU A 534 4.74 -10.03 16.26
C LEU A 534 4.58 -8.94 17.34
N ASN A 535 5.18 -7.76 17.14
CA ASN A 535 5.02 -6.62 18.05
C ASN A 535 3.56 -6.19 18.21
N TYR A 536 2.70 -6.45 17.22
CA TYR A 536 1.26 -6.12 17.30
C TYR A 536 0.43 -7.06 18.17
N PHE A 537 1.04 -8.12 18.72
CA PHE A 537 0.34 -9.14 19.50
C PHE A 537 0.88 -9.19 20.94
N PRO A 538 0.59 -8.18 21.77
CA PRO A 538 1.19 -8.03 23.10
C PRO A 538 0.81 -9.14 24.08
N HIS A 539 -0.22 -9.95 23.78
CA HIS A 539 -0.62 -11.08 24.61
C HIS A 539 0.39 -12.24 24.60
N ILE A 540 1.36 -12.20 23.70
CA ILE A 540 2.45 -13.19 23.55
C ILE A 540 3.76 -12.52 23.94
N ARG A 541 4.53 -13.18 24.79
CA ARG A 541 5.91 -12.81 25.12
C ARG A 541 6.85 -13.40 24.07
N LYS A 542 7.78 -12.59 23.55
CA LYS A 542 8.70 -13.01 22.49
C LYS A 542 10.11 -13.02 23.04
N LEU A 543 10.76 -14.17 22.90
CA LEU A 543 12.17 -14.37 23.16
C LEU A 543 12.83 -14.65 21.82
N TYR A 544 13.96 -14.00 21.54
CA TYR A 544 14.66 -14.17 20.28
C TYR A 544 15.92 -14.99 20.48
N TYR A 545 15.99 -16.15 19.83
CA TYR A 545 17.22 -16.92 19.78
C TYR A 545 18.21 -16.22 18.84
N GLN A 546 19.29 -15.69 19.43
CA GLN A 546 20.29 -14.91 18.71
C GLN A 546 21.26 -15.81 17.97
N VAL A 547 21.26 -15.70 16.63
CA VAL A 547 22.31 -16.29 15.78
C VAL A 547 23.55 -15.40 15.84
N ARG A 548 24.66 -15.94 16.35
CA ARG A 548 25.87 -15.15 16.67
C ARG A 548 26.94 -15.19 15.59
N SER A 549 26.97 -16.23 14.75
CA SER A 549 28.01 -16.39 13.74
C SER A 549 27.58 -17.27 12.58
N ALA A 550 28.38 -17.30 11.52
CA ALA A 550 28.17 -18.21 10.39
C ALA A 550 28.15 -19.71 10.78
N LYS A 551 28.77 -20.08 11.92
CA LYS A 551 28.79 -21.46 12.43
C LYS A 551 27.44 -21.92 12.98
N ASP A 552 26.53 -20.99 13.25
CA ASP A 552 25.16 -21.32 13.67
C ASP A 552 24.27 -21.65 12.46
N TYR A 553 24.79 -21.62 11.21
CA TYR A 553 24.03 -21.93 10.00
C TYR A 553 24.47 -23.23 9.32
N VAL A 554 23.50 -23.91 8.72
CA VAL A 554 23.71 -24.98 7.73
C VAL A 554 22.91 -24.62 6.50
N PHE A 555 23.59 -24.51 5.35
CA PHE A 555 22.93 -24.26 4.08
C PHE A 555 22.11 -25.47 3.64
N ASP A 556 20.85 -25.21 3.26
CA ASP A 556 19.86 -26.25 2.97
C ASP A 556 20.15 -27.02 1.66
N PHE A 557 20.98 -26.45 0.77
CA PHE A 557 21.36 -27.07 -0.51
C PHE A 557 22.73 -26.57 -1.02
N PRO A 558 23.42 -27.35 -1.90
CA PRO A 558 24.69 -26.94 -2.48
C PRO A 558 24.59 -25.62 -3.27
N GLY A 559 25.56 -24.72 -3.05
CA GLY A 559 25.61 -23.41 -3.73
C GLY A 559 24.70 -22.34 -3.14
N ALA A 560 23.93 -22.65 -2.09
CA ALA A 560 23.25 -21.65 -1.30
C ALA A 560 24.27 -20.70 -0.63
N SER A 561 23.92 -19.41 -0.63
CA SER A 561 24.75 -18.36 -0.01
C SER A 561 23.92 -17.34 0.78
N ASN A 562 22.60 -17.37 0.63
CA ASN A 562 21.70 -16.47 1.33
C ASN A 562 21.32 -17.11 2.67
N THR A 563 21.89 -16.62 3.77
CA THR A 563 21.58 -17.16 5.10
C THR A 563 20.12 -16.95 5.51
N ARG A 564 19.47 -15.88 5.04
CA ARG A 564 18.05 -15.58 5.35
C ARG A 564 17.09 -16.55 4.68
N HIS A 565 17.36 -16.91 3.43
CA HIS A 565 16.46 -17.73 2.63
C HIS A 565 16.89 -19.18 2.59
N ASP A 566 18.16 -19.50 2.56
CA ASP A 566 18.64 -20.82 2.15
C ASP A 566 19.40 -21.56 3.25
N ALA A 567 19.25 -21.16 4.51
CA ALA A 567 19.92 -21.80 5.64
C ALA A 567 18.97 -22.15 6.79
N SER A 568 19.24 -23.33 7.37
CA SER A 568 18.74 -23.78 8.67
C SER A 568 19.70 -23.39 9.79
N ILE A 569 19.21 -23.41 11.02
CA ILE A 569 19.96 -22.96 12.21
C ILE A 569 20.39 -24.15 13.05
N ILE A 570 21.67 -24.18 13.45
CA ILE A 570 22.20 -25.06 14.50
C ILE A 570 21.95 -24.39 15.85
N ILE A 571 21.18 -25.05 16.70
CA ILE A 571 20.84 -24.56 18.02
C ILE A 571 21.88 -25.00 19.04
N ASN A 572 22.37 -24.05 19.81
CA ASN A 572 23.20 -24.27 20.98
C ASN A 572 22.30 -24.49 22.20
N MET A 573 22.47 -25.64 22.85
CA MET A 573 21.58 -26.09 23.92
C MET A 573 21.62 -25.19 25.16
N THR A 574 22.80 -24.66 25.53
CA THR A 574 22.93 -23.75 26.68
C THR A 574 22.14 -22.47 26.45
N ARG A 575 22.30 -21.82 25.29
CA ARG A 575 21.52 -20.63 24.92
C ARG A 575 20.02 -20.91 24.87
N LEU A 576 19.62 -22.06 24.33
CA LEU A 576 18.21 -22.43 24.28
C LEU A 576 17.64 -22.64 25.69
N LYS A 577 18.39 -23.31 26.58
CA LYS A 577 18.00 -23.56 27.97
C LYS A 577 17.70 -22.26 28.69
N GLU A 578 18.59 -21.27 28.59
CA GLU A 578 18.40 -19.95 29.21
C GLU A 578 17.08 -19.31 28.79
N LEU A 579 16.71 -19.40 27.51
CA LEU A 579 15.44 -18.85 27.02
C LEU A 579 14.23 -19.65 27.48
N ILE A 580 14.34 -20.98 27.59
CA ILE A 580 13.25 -21.81 28.13
C ILE A 580 13.07 -21.53 29.62
N ASP A 581 14.15 -21.43 30.39
CA ASP A 581 14.10 -21.10 31.82
C ASP A 581 13.41 -19.75 32.05
N VAL A 582 13.82 -18.71 31.30
CA VAL A 582 13.14 -17.39 31.36
C VAL A 582 11.65 -17.51 31.02
N ALA A 583 11.29 -18.30 30.01
CA ALA A 583 9.90 -18.51 29.65
C ALA A 583 9.09 -19.20 30.75
N LEU A 584 9.68 -20.16 31.44
CA LEU A 584 9.04 -20.87 32.56
C LEU A 584 8.91 -19.95 33.78
N ASP A 585 9.98 -19.24 34.16
CA ASP A 585 10.01 -18.37 35.34
C ASP A 585 9.03 -17.20 35.24
N GLU A 586 8.85 -16.66 34.03
CA GLU A 586 7.94 -15.54 33.77
C GLU A 586 6.47 -15.93 33.59
N SER A 587 6.21 -17.22 33.46
CA SER A 587 4.85 -17.71 33.23
C SER A 587 4.07 -17.73 34.53
N ASN A 588 2.83 -17.22 34.49
CA ASN A 588 1.92 -17.28 35.65
C ASN A 588 1.24 -18.66 35.80
N ILE A 589 1.76 -19.69 35.13
CA ILE A 589 1.23 -21.04 35.20
C ILE A 589 1.93 -21.69 36.39
N SER A 590 1.17 -22.10 37.41
CA SER A 590 1.76 -22.65 38.63
C SER A 590 2.74 -23.78 38.29
N PRO A 591 3.98 -23.75 38.82
CA PRO A 591 4.86 -24.90 38.75
C PRO A 591 4.12 -26.05 39.42
N ILE A 592 3.97 -27.15 38.70
CA ILE A 592 3.26 -28.34 39.16
C ILE A 592 3.90 -28.77 40.49
N ASN A 593 3.11 -28.77 41.57
CA ASN A 593 3.46 -29.39 42.84
C ASN A 593 3.55 -30.91 42.70
#